data_AF-A0A0F9KH32-F1
#
_entry.id   AF-A0A0F9KH32-F1
#
_cell.length_a   1.000
_cell.length_b   1.000
_cell.length_c   1.000
_cell.angle_alpha   90.00
_cell.angle_beta   90.00
_cell.angle_gamma   90.00
#
_symmetry.space_group_name_H-M   'P 1'
#
loop_
_entity.id
_entity.type
_entity.pdbx_description
1 polymer ?
#
loop_
_entity_poly.entity_id
_entity_poly.type
_entity_poly.pdbx_seq_one_letter_code
_entity_poly.pdbx_strand_id
1 'polypeptide(L)'
;MEELVRFYNYFGLRITPGLMPDHVTTELEFMHYLSYHEAEAGQTGGDVESYQRAQRDFLKRHLNEWWPLALTAAQRHRPQRFYRSLMNLMLRFLAAERRHLSSVLRGG
;
A
#
# COMPACT_ATOMS: atom_id res chain seq x y z
N MET A 1 14.56 2.26 -1.08
CA MET A 1 14.72 1.33 0.07
C MET A 1 14.82 2.04 1.41
N GLU A 2 15.74 2.99 1.62
CA GLU A 2 15.90 3.63 2.95
C GLU A 2 14.62 4.37 3.42
N GLU A 3 13.88 5.00 2.50
CA GLU A 3 12.59 5.63 2.81
C GLU A 3 11.52 4.61 3.26
N LEU A 4 11.40 3.46 2.59
CA LEU A 4 10.46 2.40 2.98
C LEU A 4 10.78 1.88 4.38
N VAL A 5 12.05 1.61 4.66
CA VAL A 5 12.50 1.17 5.98
C VAL A 5 12.20 2.23 7.05
N ARG A 6 12.39 3.52 6.74
CA ARG A 6 11.97 4.62 7.63
C ARG A 6 10.46 4.63 7.87
N PHE A 7 9.65 4.40 6.84
CA PHE A 7 8.19 4.29 6.98
C PHE A 7 7.80 3.16 7.92
N TYR A 8 8.36 1.97 7.73
CA TYR A 8 8.08 0.83 8.60
C TYR A 8 8.52 1.10 10.05
N ASN A 9 9.74 1.62 10.23
CA ASN A 9 10.28 1.94 11.55
C ASN A 9 9.48 3.02 12.28
N TYR A 10 8.89 3.99 11.57
CA TYR A 10 8.04 5.01 12.17
C TYR A 10 6.83 4.40 12.89
N PHE A 11 6.31 3.29 12.37
CA PHE A 11 5.24 2.51 13.00
C PHE A 11 5.75 1.41 13.94
N GLY A 12 7.04 1.42 14.30
CA GLY A 12 7.65 0.41 15.16
C GLY A 12 7.87 -0.95 14.50
N LEU A 13 7.65 -1.06 13.19
CA LEU A 13 7.84 -2.30 12.44
C LEU A 13 9.30 -2.48 12.04
N ARG A 14 9.72 -3.73 11.89
CA ARG A 14 11.05 -4.10 11.40
C ARG A 14 10.92 -5.11 10.27
N ILE A 15 11.79 -4.98 9.27
CA ILE A 15 11.85 -5.97 8.19
C ILE A 15 12.52 -7.24 8.69
N THR A 16 11.83 -8.36 8.51
CA THR A 16 12.38 -9.69 8.76
C THR A 16 13.61 -9.91 7.87
N PRO A 17 14.74 -10.40 8.42
CA PRO A 17 15.92 -10.72 7.62
C PRO A 17 15.58 -11.62 6.43
N GLY A 18 16.06 -11.27 5.24
CA GLY A 18 15.80 -12.00 4.00
C GLY A 18 14.54 -11.55 3.24
N LEU A 19 13.68 -10.72 3.83
CA LEU A 19 12.62 -10.04 3.08
C LEU A 19 13.12 -8.74 2.51
N MET A 20 12.60 -8.40 1.33
CA MET A 20 12.93 -7.15 0.66
C MET A 20 11.87 -6.09 1.00
N PRO A 21 12.27 -4.89 1.46
CA PRO A 21 11.34 -3.85 1.91
C PRO A 21 10.45 -3.30 0.79
N ASP A 22 10.90 -3.35 -0.47
CA ASP A 22 10.17 -2.92 -1.66
C ASP A 22 9.47 -4.08 -2.40
N HIS A 23 9.46 -5.29 -1.82
CA HIS A 23 8.67 -6.37 -2.36
C HIS A 23 7.18 -6.04 -2.21
N VAL A 24 6.39 -6.25 -3.27
CA VAL A 24 4.96 -5.92 -3.28
C VAL A 24 4.19 -6.54 -2.11
N THR A 25 4.54 -7.75 -1.68
CA THR A 25 3.86 -8.38 -0.54
C THR A 25 4.17 -7.66 0.77
N THR A 26 5.41 -7.19 0.95
CA THR A 26 5.82 -6.41 2.13
C THR A 26 5.09 -5.06 2.16
N GLU A 27 5.02 -4.37 1.02
CA GLU A 27 4.29 -3.11 0.91
C GLU A 27 2.78 -3.30 1.17
N LEU A 28 2.19 -4.40 0.71
CA LEU A 28 0.77 -4.71 0.94
C LEU A 28 0.47 -5.14 2.39
N GLU A 29 1.38 -5.88 3.01
CA GLU A 29 1.29 -6.24 4.43
C GLU A 29 1.33 -4.97 5.30
N PHE A 30 2.17 -4.00 4.94
CA PHE A 30 2.20 -2.71 5.61
C PHE A 30 0.91 -1.91 5.40
N MET A 31 0.35 -1.89 4.18
CA MET A 31 -0.96 -1.27 3.95
C MET A 31 -2.04 -1.93 4.81
N HIS A 32 -2.04 -3.26 4.91
CA HIS A 32 -2.96 -3.99 5.79
C HIS A 32 -2.79 -3.58 7.26
N TYR A 33 -1.56 -3.51 7.76
CA TYR A 33 -1.26 -3.05 9.12
C TYR A 33 -1.88 -1.68 9.41
N LEU A 34 -1.73 -0.71 8.49
CA LEU A 34 -2.29 0.63 8.66
C LEU A 34 -3.82 0.62 8.66
N SER A 35 -4.46 -0.09 7.71
CA SER A 35 -5.92 -0.17 7.64
C SER A 35 -6.52 -0.90 8.86
N TYR A 36 -5.82 -1.89 9.40
CA TYR A 36 -6.23 -2.59 10.62
C TYR A 36 -6.24 -1.64 11.83
N HIS A 37 -5.16 -0.89 12.03
CA HIS A 37 -5.06 0.05 13.15
C HIS A 37 -5.94 1.29 12.98
N GLU A 38 -6.24 1.71 11.75
CA GLU A 38 -7.29 2.70 11.48
C GLU A 38 -8.64 2.23 12.02
N ALA A 39 -9.02 0.98 11.73
CA ALA A 39 -10.29 0.41 12.17
C ALA A 39 -10.35 0.22 13.69
N GLU A 40 -9.26 -0.17 14.34
CA GLU A 40 -9.17 -0.20 15.81
C GLU A 40 -9.32 1.20 16.40
N ALA A 41 -8.59 2.20 15.88
CA ALA A 41 -8.69 3.57 16.35
C ALA A 41 -10.13 4.10 16.24
N GLY A 42 -10.85 3.79 15.16
CA GLY A 42 -12.25 4.19 15.01
C GLY A 42 -13.19 3.59 16.06
N GLN A 43 -12.90 2.36 16.52
CA GLN A 43 -13.69 1.68 17.55
C GLN A 43 -13.40 2.22 18.96
N THR A 44 -12.15 2.62 19.22
CA THR A 44 -11.72 3.09 20.54
C THR A 44 -11.72 4.61 20.68
N GLY A 45 -12.13 5.37 19.66
CA GLY A 45 -12.08 6.83 19.65
C GLY A 45 -10.65 7.40 19.56
N GLY A 46 -9.73 6.65 18.97
CA GLY A 46 -8.35 7.07 18.69
C GLY A 46 -8.20 7.91 17.42
N ASP A 47 -6.94 8.16 17.04
CA ASP A 47 -6.59 8.99 15.88
C ASP A 47 -6.65 8.21 14.56
N VAL A 48 -7.85 8.12 14.00
CA VAL A 48 -8.14 7.51 12.69
C VAL A 48 -7.43 8.24 11.55
N GLU A 49 -7.39 9.57 11.63
CA GLU A 49 -6.93 10.42 10.53
C GLU A 49 -5.43 10.25 10.25
N SER A 50 -4.61 10.10 11.30
CA SER A 50 -3.18 9.82 11.15
C SER A 50 -2.90 8.54 10.35
N TYR A 51 -3.66 7.47 10.58
CA TYR A 51 -3.51 6.23 9.80
C TYR A 51 -3.97 6.40 8.35
N GLN A 52 -5.06 7.13 8.11
CA GLN A 52 -5.52 7.45 6.75
C GLN A 52 -4.48 8.29 5.98
N ARG A 53 -3.87 9.28 6.63
CA ARG A 53 -2.80 10.10 6.04
C ARG A 53 -1.57 9.26 5.72
N ALA A 54 -1.19 8.35 6.62
CA ALA A 54 -0.08 7.42 6.40
C ALA A 54 -0.34 6.49 5.21
N GLN A 55 -1.54 5.89 5.12
CA GLN A 55 -1.93 5.05 3.98
C GLN A 55 -1.87 5.84 2.67
N ARG A 56 -2.42 7.06 2.63
CA ARG A 56 -2.39 7.91 1.44
C ARG A 56 -0.96 8.20 1.00
N ASP A 57 -0.11 8.60 1.95
CA ASP A 57 1.26 9.00 1.66
C ASP A 57 2.12 7.82 1.20
N PHE A 58 1.99 6.66 1.86
CA PHE A 58 2.67 5.44 1.45
C PHE A 58 2.22 4.97 0.07
N LEU A 59 0.90 4.90 -0.15
CA LEU A 59 0.32 4.53 -1.44
C LEU A 59 0.77 5.45 -2.57
N LYS A 60 0.85 6.76 -2.32
CA LYS A 60 1.25 7.76 -3.32
C LYS A 60 2.73 7.68 -3.68
N ARG A 61 3.61 7.48 -2.70
CA ARG A 61 5.08 7.53 -2.89
C ARG A 61 5.70 6.20 -3.27
N HIS A 62 5.01 5.09 -3.01
CA HIS A 62 5.56 3.75 -3.24
C HIS A 62 4.69 2.97 -4.22
N LEU A 63 3.68 2.24 -3.73
CA LEU A 63 2.86 1.30 -4.53
C LEU A 63 2.31 1.89 -5.85
N ASN A 64 1.85 3.14 -5.89
CA ASN A 64 1.30 3.72 -7.14
C ASN A 64 2.36 4.16 -8.16
N GLU A 65 3.59 4.47 -7.75
CA GLU A 65 4.59 5.01 -8.68
C GLU A 65 5.09 3.94 -9.65
N TRP A 66 5.34 2.73 -9.14
CA TRP A 66 6.02 1.69 -9.92
C TRP A 66 5.05 0.65 -10.52
N TRP A 67 3.88 0.44 -9.93
CA TRP A 67 2.95 -0.63 -10.37
C TRP A 67 2.51 -0.53 -11.84
N PRO A 68 2.16 0.65 -12.39
CA PRO A 68 1.80 0.77 -13.81
C PRO A 68 2.95 0.40 -14.76
N LEU A 69 4.18 0.74 -14.36
CA LEU A 69 5.39 0.38 -15.12
C LEU A 69 5.63 -1.13 -15.05
N ALA A 70 5.48 -1.75 -13.86
CA ALA A 70 5.59 -3.19 -13.70
C ALA A 70 4.55 -3.96 -14.52
N LEU A 71 3.30 -3.49 -14.58
CA LEU A 71 2.27 -4.07 -15.44
C LEU A 71 2.67 -4.02 -16.92
N THR A 72 3.14 -2.85 -17.38
CA THR A 72 3.60 -2.66 -18.77
C THR A 72 4.78 -3.56 -19.11
N ALA A 73 5.75 -3.68 -18.20
CA ALA A 73 6.92 -4.56 -18.36
C ALA A 73 6.50 -6.03 -18.39
N ALA A 74 5.66 -6.47 -17.45
CA ALA A 74 5.19 -7.84 -17.36
C ALA A 74 4.43 -8.27 -18.63
N GLN A 75 3.61 -7.40 -19.22
CA GLN A 75 2.88 -7.70 -20.46
C GLN A 75 3.79 -8.12 -21.62
N ARG A 76 5.03 -7.59 -21.69
CA ARG A 76 6.02 -7.98 -22.70
C ARG A 76 6.44 -9.45 -22.60
N HIS A 77 6.37 -10.02 -21.39
CA HIS A 77 6.70 -11.41 -21.10
C HIS A 77 5.51 -12.37 -21.24
N ARG A 78 4.35 -11.90 -21.73
CA ARG A 78 3.13 -12.72 -21.94
C ARG A 78 2.80 -13.61 -20.73
N PRO A 79 2.53 -13.01 -19.56
CA PRO A 79 2.32 -13.77 -18.34
C PRO A 79 1.09 -14.66 -18.48
N GLN A 80 1.09 -15.78 -17.75
CA GLN A 80 -0.07 -16.66 -17.67
C GLN A 80 -1.31 -15.87 -17.26
N ARG A 81 -2.48 -16.34 -17.72
CA ARG A 81 -3.77 -15.64 -17.53
C ARG A 81 -4.03 -15.27 -16.07
N PHE A 82 -3.67 -16.15 -15.13
CA PHE A 82 -3.79 -15.91 -13.69
C PHE A 82 -3.04 -14.64 -13.26
N TYR A 83 -1.73 -14.58 -13.48
CA TYR A 83 -0.90 -13.43 -13.10
C TYR A 83 -1.32 -12.15 -13.81
N ARG A 84 -1.71 -12.23 -15.09
CA ARG A 84 -2.26 -11.07 -15.81
C ARG A 84 -3.53 -10.53 -15.13
N SER A 85 -4.45 -11.40 -14.75
CA SER A 85 -5.68 -11.00 -14.04
C SER A 85 -5.37 -10.42 -12.67
N LEU A 86 -4.45 -11.04 -11.91
CA LEU A 86 -4.01 -10.56 -10.61
C LEU A 86 -3.40 -9.16 -10.70
N MET A 87 -2.53 -8.92 -11.68
CA MET A 87 -1.91 -7.60 -11.83
C MET A 87 -2.89 -6.49 -12.19
N ASN A 88 -3.88 -6.81 -13.03
CA ASN A 88 -4.96 -5.88 -13.36
C ASN A 88 -5.88 -5.62 -12.16
N LEU A 89 -6.16 -6.64 -11.35
CA LEU A 89 -6.92 -6.48 -10.11
C LEU A 89 -6.20 -5.52 -9.15
N MET A 90 -4.89 -5.72 -8.95
CA MET A 90 -4.06 -4.83 -8.14
C MET A 90 -4.11 -3.39 -8.64
N LEU A 91 -4.01 -3.14 -9.95
CA LEU A 91 -4.09 -1.78 -10.49
C LEU A 91 -5.43 -1.11 -10.16
N ARG A 92 -6.54 -1.86 -10.31
CA ARG A 92 -7.89 -1.37 -9.98
C ARG A 92 -8.06 -1.13 -8.48
N PHE A 93 -7.49 -2.01 -7.66
CA PHE A 93 -7.49 -1.88 -6.21
C PHE A 93 -6.77 -0.61 -5.77
N LEU A 94 -5.53 -0.38 -6.20
CA LEU A 94 -4.76 0.82 -5.83
C LEU A 94 -5.45 2.12 -6.27
N ALA A 95 -6.11 2.10 -7.44
CA ALA A 95 -6.90 3.24 -7.91
C ALA A 95 -8.18 3.47 -7.08
N ALA A 96 -8.83 2.40 -6.60
CA ALA A 96 -9.97 2.50 -5.70
C ALA A 96 -9.53 3.04 -4.33
N GLU A 97 -8.44 2.51 -3.79
CA GLU A 97 -7.88 2.90 -2.50
C GLU A 97 -7.50 4.38 -2.46
N ARG A 98 -6.81 4.85 -3.52
CA ARG A 98 -6.48 6.27 -3.65
C ARG A 98 -7.72 7.17 -3.64
N ARG A 99 -8.82 6.75 -4.29
CA ARG A 99 -10.08 7.51 -4.30
C ARG A 99 -10.75 7.50 -2.92
N HIS A 100 -10.76 6.34 -2.26
CA HIS A 100 -11.32 6.19 -0.93
C HIS A 100 -10.60 7.09 0.08
N LEU A 101 -9.27 6.98 0.18
CA LEU A 101 -8.44 7.78 1.09
C LEU A 101 -8.55 9.29 0.80
N SER A 102 -8.66 9.68 -0.48
CA SER A 102 -8.90 11.08 -0.84
C SER A 102 -10.28 11.59 -0.43
N SER A 103 -11.28 10.71 -0.38
CA SER A 103 -12.65 11.06 0.02
C SER A 103 -12.75 11.25 1.53
N VAL A 104 -12.20 10.31 2.31
CA VAL A 104 -12.29 10.35 3.78
C VAL A 104 -11.50 11.52 4.34
N LEU A 105 -10.31 11.81 3.81
CA LEU A 105 -9.47 12.93 4.26
C LEU A 105 -9.96 14.33 3.82
N ARG A 106 -10.96 14.42 2.93
CA ARG A 106 -11.60 15.69 2.56
C ARG A 106 -12.84 16.00 3.40
N GLY A 107 -13.39 14.99 4.07
CA GLY A 107 -14.60 15.09 4.89
C GLY A 107 -14.34 15.11 6.40
N GLY A 108 -13.08 15.08 6.81
CA GLY A 108 -12.63 15.27 8.20
C GLY A 108 -12.36 16.74 8.52
#